data_AF-A0A2M8DFC7-F1
#
_entry.id   AF-A0A2M8DFC7-F1
#
_cell.length_a   1.000
_cell.length_b   1.000
_cell.length_c   1.000
_cell.angle_alpha   90.00
_cell.angle_beta   90.00
_cell.angle_gamma   90.00
#
_symmetry.space_group_name_H-M   'P 1'
#
loop_
_entity.id
_entity.type
_entity.pdbx_description
1 polymer ?
#
loop_
_entity_poly.entity_id
_entity_poly.type
_entity_poly.pdbx_seq_one_letter_code
_entity_poly.pdbx_strand_id
1 'polypeptide(L)'
;MHPDTTLTPMLADGLADGLLENVLALVRQEPHQAPLLAGLVADERVRVRIGAVAAVEVLQKEANGGLPALAEALLPHLLADGATLRGDAAYLLGLVGELRHLDLLTPLRADPHPDVVVLAEEAMAMIRARAAA
;
A
#
# COMPACT_ATOMS: atom_id res chain seq x y z
N MET A 1 11.11 25.10 -9.06
CA MET A 1 10.56 23.94 -8.36
C MET A 1 9.45 23.39 -9.24
N HIS A 2 9.79 22.43 -10.12
CA HIS A 2 8.78 21.74 -10.94
C HIS A 2 8.17 20.65 -10.05
N PRO A 3 6.84 20.61 -9.89
CA PRO A 3 6.17 19.67 -9.00
C PRO A 3 6.36 18.24 -9.50
N ASP A 4 6.26 17.29 -8.57
CA ASP A 4 6.43 15.82 -8.68
C ASP A 4 5.55 15.10 -9.73
N THR A 5 4.99 15.81 -10.71
CA THR A 5 4.00 15.32 -11.68
C THR A 5 4.57 14.30 -12.68
N THR A 6 5.89 14.26 -12.87
CA THR A 6 6.56 13.27 -13.75
C THR A 6 6.97 12.00 -13.02
N LEU A 7 7.02 12.02 -11.69
CA LEU A 7 7.58 10.89 -10.93
C LEU A 7 6.60 9.73 -10.86
N THR A 8 5.31 9.98 -10.54
CA THR A 8 4.32 8.91 -10.47
C THR A 8 4.18 8.12 -11.78
N PRO A 9 4.07 8.77 -12.97
CA PRO A 9 4.06 8.03 -14.24
C PRO A 9 5.35 7.21 -14.46
N MET A 10 6.52 7.77 -14.13
CA MET A 10 7.80 7.06 -14.27
C MET A 10 7.88 5.81 -13.37
N LEU A 11 7.42 5.91 -12.12
CA LEU A 11 7.36 4.76 -11.22
C LEU A 11 6.38 3.71 -11.75
N ALA A 12 5.23 4.15 -12.26
CA ALA A 12 4.22 3.26 -12.82
C ALA A 12 4.75 2.51 -14.05
N ASP A 13 5.40 3.20 -14.98
CA ASP A 13 6.03 2.58 -16.15
C ASP A 13 7.15 1.61 -15.74
N GLY A 14 7.98 2.00 -14.76
CA GLY A 14 8.99 1.12 -14.20
C GLY A 14 8.40 -0.19 -13.64
N LEU A 15 7.30 -0.12 -12.89
CA LEU A 15 6.61 -1.31 -12.39
C LEU A 15 5.98 -2.13 -13.53
N ALA A 16 5.40 -1.48 -14.53
CA ALA A 16 4.82 -2.15 -15.70
C ALA A 16 5.86 -2.96 -16.49
N ASP A 17 7.09 -2.45 -16.55
CA ASP A 17 8.25 -3.02 -17.25
C ASP A 17 9.06 -4.00 -16.39
N GLY A 18 8.63 -4.26 -15.14
CA GLY A 18 9.29 -5.20 -14.22
C GLY A 18 10.55 -4.64 -13.56
N LEU A 19 10.76 -3.32 -13.59
CA LEU A 19 11.89 -2.61 -12.98
C LEU A 19 11.64 -2.31 -11.49
N LEU A 20 11.13 -3.29 -10.74
CA LEU A 20 10.81 -3.16 -9.31
C LEU A 20 12.00 -2.65 -8.49
N GLU A 21 13.20 -3.16 -8.75
CA GLU A 21 14.40 -2.78 -8.01
C GLU A 21 14.77 -1.30 -8.21
N ASN A 22 14.50 -0.73 -9.38
CA ASN A 22 14.75 0.70 -9.63
C ASN A 22 13.78 1.58 -8.84
N VAL A 23 12.51 1.15 -8.75
CA VAL A 23 11.48 1.81 -7.94
C VAL A 23 11.85 1.74 -6.46
N LEU A 24 12.26 0.56 -5.98
CA LEU A 24 12.73 0.37 -4.60
C LEU A 24 13.96 1.22 -4.31
N ALA A 25 14.95 1.25 -5.20
CA ALA A 25 16.16 2.06 -5.04
C ALA A 25 15.82 3.54 -4.84
N LEU A 26 14.87 4.07 -5.63
CA LEU A 26 14.40 5.45 -5.49
C LEU A 26 13.74 5.68 -4.12
N VAL A 27 12.82 4.83 -3.70
CA VAL A 27 12.11 5.00 -2.41
C VAL A 27 13.06 4.79 -1.22
N ARG A 28 14.08 3.93 -1.34
CA ARG A 28 15.14 3.79 -0.32
C ARG A 28 15.96 5.07 -0.18
N GLN A 29 16.34 5.68 -1.30
CA GLN A 29 17.08 6.93 -1.31
C GLN A 29 16.20 8.10 -0.84
N GLU A 30 14.92 8.08 -1.18
CA GLU A 30 13.95 9.14 -0.90
C GLU A 30 12.68 8.59 -0.23
N PRO A 31 12.73 8.26 1.08
CA PRO A 31 11.59 7.63 1.78
C PRO A 31 10.29 8.45 1.76
N HIS A 32 10.39 9.77 1.58
CA HIS A 32 9.23 10.66 1.44
C HIS A 32 8.41 10.39 0.17
N GLN A 33 8.94 9.61 -0.78
CA GLN A 33 8.25 9.19 -2.01
C GLN A 33 7.44 7.90 -1.83
N ALA A 34 7.57 7.19 -0.70
CA ALA A 34 6.81 5.96 -0.43
C ALA A 34 5.29 6.14 -0.62
N PRO A 35 4.64 7.25 -0.20
CA PRO A 35 3.21 7.48 -0.43
C PRO A 35 2.76 7.37 -1.89
N LEU A 36 3.65 7.60 -2.87
CA LEU A 36 3.30 7.44 -4.28
C LEU A 36 2.90 6.01 -4.63
N LEU A 37 3.44 5.00 -3.92
CA LEU A 37 3.09 3.60 -4.13
C LEU A 37 1.62 3.31 -3.80
N ALA A 38 1.00 4.05 -2.86
CA ALA A 38 -0.42 3.93 -2.57
C ALA A 38 -1.28 4.35 -3.77
N GLY A 39 -0.88 5.37 -4.53
CA GLY A 39 -1.58 5.71 -5.77
C GLY A 39 -1.46 4.61 -6.84
N LEU A 40 -0.31 3.93 -6.89
CA LEU A 40 -0.01 2.92 -7.91
C LEU A 40 -0.77 1.60 -7.72
N VAL A 41 -1.25 1.28 -6.51
CA VAL A 41 -2.15 0.13 -6.32
C VAL A 41 -3.53 0.36 -6.95
N ALA A 42 -3.90 1.59 -7.29
CA ALA A 42 -5.12 1.91 -8.02
C ALA A 42 -4.90 2.03 -9.55
N ASP A 43 -3.69 1.81 -10.06
CA ASP A 43 -3.39 1.93 -11.50
C ASP A 43 -4.23 0.94 -12.32
N GLU A 44 -4.69 1.37 -13.50
CA GLU A 44 -5.52 0.55 -14.39
C GLU A 44 -4.78 -0.70 -14.88
N ARG A 45 -3.46 -0.63 -15.00
CA ARG A 45 -2.59 -1.71 -15.47
C ARG A 45 -2.33 -2.69 -14.33
N VAL A 46 -2.76 -3.94 -14.52
CA VAL A 46 -2.58 -5.04 -13.57
C VAL A 46 -1.11 -5.19 -13.13
N ARG A 47 -0.15 -5.06 -14.07
CA ARG A 47 1.29 -5.18 -13.77
C ARG A 47 1.78 -4.10 -12.79
N VAL A 48 1.26 -2.87 -12.90
CA VAL A 48 1.62 -1.78 -12.00
C VAL A 48 1.10 -2.06 -10.60
N ARG A 49 -0.16 -2.49 -10.47
CA ARG A 49 -0.74 -2.84 -9.17
C ARG A 49 0.04 -3.94 -8.45
N ILE A 50 0.35 -5.02 -9.17
CA ILE A 50 1.16 -6.13 -8.63
C ILE A 50 2.55 -5.63 -8.20
N GLY A 51 3.19 -4.82 -9.04
CA GLY A 51 4.49 -4.23 -8.73
C GLY A 51 4.44 -3.30 -7.50
N ALA A 52 3.36 -2.54 -7.33
CA ALA A 52 3.18 -1.63 -6.20
C ALA A 52 3.00 -2.42 -4.90
N VAL A 53 2.16 -3.45 -4.90
CA VAL A 53 2.00 -4.38 -3.75
C VAL A 53 3.35 -4.99 -3.37
N ALA A 54 4.08 -5.55 -4.35
CA ALA A 54 5.40 -6.14 -4.12
C ALA A 54 6.42 -5.12 -3.58
N ALA A 55 6.40 -3.88 -4.05
CA ALA A 55 7.27 -2.83 -3.55
C ALA A 55 7.01 -2.55 -2.06
N VAL A 56 5.73 -2.44 -1.66
CA VAL A 56 5.37 -2.22 -0.26
C VAL A 56 5.81 -3.38 0.63
N GLU A 57 5.63 -4.62 0.20
CA GLU A 57 6.09 -5.80 0.95
C GLU A 57 7.60 -5.80 1.18
N VAL A 58 8.39 -5.43 0.18
CA VAL A 58 9.86 -5.36 0.30
C VAL A 58 10.25 -4.24 1.26
N LEU A 59 9.68 -3.04 1.11
CA LEU A 59 9.97 -1.90 1.98
C LEU A 59 9.59 -2.16 3.43
N GLN A 60 8.51 -2.91 3.66
CA GLN A 60 8.09 -3.35 4.99
C GLN A 60 9.14 -4.26 5.63
N LYS A 61 9.65 -5.26 4.91
CA LYS A 61 10.68 -6.19 5.40
C LYS A 61 11.99 -5.48 5.73
N GLU A 62 12.29 -4.40 5.01
CA GLU A 62 13.47 -3.57 5.20
C GLU A 62 13.31 -2.50 6.29
N ALA A 63 12.13 -2.36 6.90
CA ALA A 63 11.81 -1.30 7.85
C ALA A 63 12.13 0.12 7.30
N ASN A 64 11.77 0.37 6.03
CA ASN A 64 12.02 1.66 5.38
C ASN A 64 11.37 2.84 6.14
N GLY A 65 12.00 4.01 6.14
CA GLY A 65 11.52 5.18 6.88
C GLY A 65 10.19 5.78 6.37
N GLY A 66 9.75 5.44 5.16
CA GLY A 66 8.55 6.00 4.52
C GLY A 66 7.24 5.29 4.88
N LEU A 67 7.30 4.18 5.63
CA LEU A 67 6.12 3.31 5.89
C LEU A 67 4.96 4.04 6.58
N PRO A 68 5.17 4.91 7.60
CA PRO A 68 4.04 5.62 8.22
C PRO A 68 3.30 6.53 7.25
N ALA A 69 4.01 7.23 6.36
CA ALA A 69 3.39 8.11 5.38
C ALA A 69 2.66 7.30 4.29
N LEU A 70 3.22 6.15 3.90
CA LEU A 70 2.56 5.20 3.01
C LEU A 70 1.26 4.65 3.62
N ALA A 71 1.25 4.32 4.92
CA ALA A 71 0.06 3.85 5.61
C ALA A 71 -1.10 4.85 5.53
N GLU A 72 -0.81 6.14 5.79
CA GLU A 72 -1.81 7.22 5.68
C GLU A 72 -2.32 7.38 4.23
N ALA A 73 -1.43 7.22 3.24
CA ALA A 73 -1.79 7.33 1.84
C ALA A 73 -2.69 6.18 1.34
N LEU A 74 -2.71 5.03 2.01
CA LEU A 74 -3.59 3.90 1.68
C LEU A 74 -5.04 4.09 2.15
N LEU A 75 -5.28 4.97 3.13
CA LEU A 75 -6.59 5.10 3.77
C LEU A 75 -7.76 5.40 2.82
N PRO A 76 -7.63 6.31 1.83
CA PRO A 76 -8.71 6.58 0.89
C PRO A 76 -9.14 5.33 0.10
N HIS A 77 -8.23 4.38 -0.13
CA HIS A 77 -8.49 3.18 -0.92
C HIS A 77 -9.32 2.13 -0.17
N LEU A 78 -9.44 2.22 1.16
CA LEU A 78 -10.36 1.40 1.95
C LEU A 78 -11.84 1.65 1.59
N LEU A 79 -12.15 2.79 0.96
CA LEU A 79 -13.49 3.19 0.54
C LEU A 79 -13.67 3.16 -0.99
N ALA A 80 -12.75 2.53 -1.73
CA ALA A 80 -12.82 2.46 -3.18
C ALA A 80 -14.05 1.66 -3.66
N ASP A 81 -14.57 1.99 -4.84
CA ASP A 81 -15.71 1.26 -5.43
C ASP A 81 -15.36 -0.22 -5.72
N GLY A 82 -14.14 -0.47 -6.18
CA GLY A 82 -13.66 -1.81 -6.54
C GLY A 82 -13.24 -2.64 -5.32
N ALA A 83 -13.84 -3.83 -5.16
CA ALA A 83 -13.54 -4.75 -4.07
C ALA A 83 -12.06 -5.15 -4.01
N THR A 84 -11.43 -5.40 -5.15
CA THR A 84 -9.98 -5.71 -5.22
C THR A 84 -9.13 -4.60 -4.61
N LEU A 85 -9.40 -3.33 -4.96
CA LEU A 85 -8.62 -2.20 -4.45
C LEU A 85 -8.84 -2.00 -2.94
N ARG A 86 -10.07 -2.19 -2.45
CA ARG A 86 -10.34 -2.17 -0.99
C ARG A 86 -9.58 -3.27 -0.27
N GLY A 87 -9.58 -4.48 -0.81
CA GLY A 87 -8.86 -5.63 -0.26
C GLY A 87 -7.35 -5.40 -0.23
N ASP A 88 -6.76 -4.99 -1.35
CA ASP A 88 -5.32 -4.67 -1.45
C ASP A 88 -4.94 -3.56 -0.48
N ALA A 89 -5.75 -2.50 -0.37
CA ALA A 89 -5.51 -1.43 0.59
C ALA A 89 -5.56 -1.92 2.05
N ALA A 90 -6.53 -2.76 2.40
CA ALA A 90 -6.62 -3.37 3.72
C ALA A 90 -5.39 -4.23 4.02
N TYR A 91 -5.03 -5.14 3.10
CA TYR A 91 -3.85 -6.00 3.21
C TYR A 91 -2.57 -5.19 3.43
N LEU A 92 -2.31 -4.20 2.57
CA LEU A 92 -1.13 -3.35 2.68
C LEU A 92 -1.12 -2.53 3.97
N LEU A 93 -2.28 -2.03 4.42
CA LEU A 93 -2.38 -1.36 5.72
C LEU A 93 -2.07 -2.31 6.88
N GLY A 94 -2.35 -3.61 6.75
CA GLY A 94 -1.88 -4.62 7.70
C GLY A 94 -0.35 -4.72 7.76
N LEU A 95 0.32 -4.63 6.61
CA LEU A 95 1.77 -4.64 6.51
C LEU A 95 2.42 -3.40 7.11
N VAL A 96 1.88 -2.20 6.85
CA VAL A 96 2.57 -0.94 7.17
C VAL A 96 1.91 -0.10 8.27
N GLY A 97 0.67 -0.40 8.63
CA GLY A 97 -0.11 0.36 9.59
C GLY A 97 0.27 0.10 11.06
N GLU A 98 -0.34 0.89 11.93
CA GLU A 98 -0.16 0.84 13.38
C GLU A 98 -1.51 0.68 14.09
N LEU A 99 -1.51 0.46 15.41
CA LEU A 99 -2.73 0.27 16.21
C LEU A 99 -3.81 1.34 15.96
N ARG A 100 -3.41 2.61 15.71
CA ARG A 100 -4.34 3.70 15.40
C ARG A 100 -5.19 3.50 14.13
N HIS A 101 -4.78 2.59 13.25
CA HIS A 101 -5.47 2.31 11.99
C HIS A 101 -6.50 1.18 12.11
N LEU A 102 -6.58 0.48 13.25
CA LEU A 102 -7.52 -0.63 13.44
C LEU A 102 -8.98 -0.17 13.31
N ASP A 103 -9.30 1.02 13.82
CA ASP A 103 -10.66 1.56 13.73
C ASP A 103 -11.07 1.84 12.29
N LEU A 104 -10.11 2.16 11.41
CA LEU A 104 -10.34 2.40 9.98
C LEU A 104 -10.59 1.10 9.20
N LEU A 105 -10.08 -0.05 9.69
CA LEU A 105 -10.33 -1.37 9.09
C LEU A 105 -11.65 -2.00 9.56
N THR A 106 -12.19 -1.55 10.69
CA THR A 106 -13.39 -2.13 11.30
C THR A 106 -14.61 -2.14 10.38
N PRO A 107 -14.91 -1.09 9.58
CA PRO A 107 -16.04 -1.10 8.65
C PRO A 107 -15.96 -2.21 7.59
N LEU A 108 -14.75 -2.60 7.16
CA LEU A 108 -14.57 -3.63 6.12
C LEU A 108 -14.96 -5.04 6.59
N ARG A 109 -15.15 -5.25 7.90
CA ARG A 109 -15.65 -6.52 8.45
C ARG A 109 -17.10 -6.83 8.05
N ALA A 110 -17.82 -5.80 7.57
CA ALA A 110 -19.17 -5.90 7.03
C ALA A 110 -19.21 -5.63 5.52
N ASP A 111 -18.06 -5.69 4.82
CA ASP A 111 -18.01 -5.51 3.37
C ASP A 111 -18.86 -6.58 2.68
N PRO A 112 -19.62 -6.23 1.61
CA PRO A 112 -20.39 -7.20 0.84
C PRO A 112 -19.52 -8.26 0.16
N HIS A 113 -18.22 -8.00 -0.04
CA HIS A 113 -17.30 -8.95 -0.66
C HIS A 113 -16.53 -9.75 0.40
N PRO A 114 -16.65 -11.09 0.45
CA PRO A 114 -16.05 -11.90 1.50
C PRO A 114 -14.52 -11.81 1.54
N ASP A 115 -13.87 -11.68 0.38
CA ASP A 115 -12.41 -11.53 0.31
C ASP A 115 -11.93 -10.25 1.01
N VAL A 116 -12.69 -9.16 0.92
CA VAL A 116 -12.37 -7.89 1.59
C VAL A 116 -12.48 -8.05 3.10
N VAL A 117 -13.50 -8.76 3.58
CA VAL A 117 -13.67 -9.09 5.01
C VAL A 117 -12.48 -9.88 5.52
N VAL A 118 -12.03 -10.91 4.79
CA VAL A 118 -10.87 -11.74 5.15
C VAL A 118 -9.61 -10.89 5.24
N LEU A 119 -9.32 -10.10 4.21
CA LEU A 119 -8.11 -9.26 4.18
C LEU A 119 -8.12 -8.18 5.26
N ALA A 120 -9.30 -7.63 5.61
CA ALA A 120 -9.42 -6.70 6.73
C ALA A 120 -9.12 -7.35 8.08
N GLU A 121 -9.67 -8.54 8.35
CA GLU A 121 -9.39 -9.28 9.58
C GLU A 121 -7.92 -9.70 9.69
N GLU A 122 -7.33 -10.16 8.58
CA GLU A 122 -5.89 -10.46 8.51
C GLU A 122 -5.04 -9.21 8.77
N ALA A 123 -5.38 -8.08 8.17
CA ALA A 123 -4.69 -6.83 8.38
C ALA A 123 -4.74 -6.38 9.85
N MET A 124 -5.91 -6.46 10.48
CA MET A 124 -6.06 -6.16 11.90
C MET A 124 -5.24 -7.12 12.78
N ALA A 125 -5.18 -8.41 12.43
CA ALA A 125 -4.36 -9.39 13.14
C ALA A 125 -2.86 -9.10 12.99
N MET A 126 -2.38 -8.77 11.79
CA MET A 126 -0.99 -8.41 11.52
C MET A 126 -0.55 -7.18 12.32
N ILE A 127 -1.38 -6.13 12.36
CA ILE A 127 -1.11 -4.92 13.15
C ILE A 127 -0.98 -5.24 14.65
N ARG A 128 -1.93 -6.03 15.19
CA ARG A 128 -1.90 -6.42 16.61
C ARG A 128 -0.69 -7.29 16.95
N ALA A 129 -0.35 -8.24 16.08
CA ALA A 129 0.80 -9.13 16.28
C ALA A 129 2.11 -8.35 16.31
N ARG A 130 2.29 -7.39 15.39
CA ARG A 130 3.49 -6.53 15.37
C ARG A 130 3.58 -5.62 16.58
N ALA A 131 2.46 -5.10 17.09
CA ALA A 131 2.46 -4.26 18.28
C ALA A 131 2.75 -5.01 19.59
N ALA A 132 2.64 -6.35 19.58
CA ALA A 132 2.91 -7.21 20.72
C ALA A 132 4.32 -7.83 20.73
N ALA A 133 5.08 -7.67 19.63
CA ALA A 133 6.45 -8.15 19.47
C ALA A 133 7.48 -7.13 19.97
#